data_AF-A0A926D0W7-F1
#
_entry.id   AF-A0A926D0W7-F1
#
_cell.length_a   1.000
_cell.length_b   1.000
_cell.length_c   1.000
_cell.angle_alpha   90.00
_cell.angle_beta   90.00
_cell.angle_gamma   90.00
#
_symmetry.space_group_name_H-M   'P 1'
#
loop_
_entity.id
_entity.type
_entity.pdbx_description
1 polymer ?
#
loop_
_entity_poly.entity_id
_entity_poly.type
_entity_poly.pdbx_seq_one_letter_code
_entity_poly.pdbx_strand_id
1 'polypeptide(L)'
;MKTKTLICALLCALLAATLMLGGCAAPAPEATPSPSATPEATATPQATATPQASASSAAGDDETSLLRYINDMTSKANALSTSMTDVGKAFQNLAEADEAWAQDILDKIETCKKDCENFKNMQAPSIFQETQQLYSEAAEKFIAALNQYRDGINDYMSSKDVNKLVDYVTQANDLLLDGSQTMQEGAQAMQDAVK
;
A
#
# COMPACT_ATOMS: atom_id res chain seq x y z
N MET A 1 4.75 -3.14 33.55
CA MET A 1 3.76 -2.19 32.98
C MET A 1 4.27 -1.45 31.74
N LYS A 2 5.57 -1.11 31.61
CA LYS A 2 6.11 -0.35 30.45
C LYS A 2 6.06 -1.09 29.09
N THR A 3 6.24 -2.42 29.06
CA THR A 3 6.28 -3.21 27.81
C THR A 3 4.94 -3.20 27.06
N LYS A 4 3.81 -3.16 27.79
CA LYS A 4 2.46 -3.15 27.19
C LYS A 4 2.13 -1.79 26.55
N THR A 5 2.63 -0.69 27.10
CA THR A 5 2.44 0.65 26.55
C THR A 5 3.25 0.86 25.26
N LEU A 6 4.42 0.23 25.16
CA LEU A 6 5.31 0.29 23.98
C LEU A 6 4.78 -0.53 22.80
N ILE A 7 4.21 -1.72 23.05
CA ILE A 7 3.54 -2.53 22.03
C ILE A 7 2.34 -1.77 21.42
N CYS A 8 1.63 -0.99 22.24
CA CYS A 8 0.55 -0.12 21.78
C CYS A 8 1.02 0.99 20.82
N ALA A 9 2.18 1.61 21.06
CA ALA A 9 2.71 2.65 20.18
C ALA A 9 3.14 2.06 18.82
N LEU A 10 3.75 0.87 18.82
CA LEU A 10 4.08 0.09 17.63
C LEU A 10 2.83 -0.25 16.79
N LEU A 11 1.77 -0.71 17.45
CA LEU A 11 0.48 -1.03 16.85
C LEU A 11 -0.16 0.18 16.15
N CYS A 12 -0.11 1.37 16.78
CA CYS A 12 -0.71 2.58 16.22
C CYS A 12 -0.01 3.06 14.94
N ALA A 13 1.31 2.91 14.84
CA ALA A 13 2.07 3.29 13.65
C ALA A 13 1.80 2.35 12.46
N LEU A 14 1.73 1.04 12.70
CA LEU A 14 1.45 0.02 11.68
C LEU A 14 -0.01 0.08 11.14
N LEU A 15 -0.98 0.43 12.00
CA LEU A 15 -2.38 0.63 11.59
C LEU A 15 -2.59 1.88 10.73
N ALA A 16 -1.80 2.95 10.94
CA ALA A 16 -1.92 4.17 10.14
C ALA A 16 -1.51 3.96 8.68
N ALA A 17 -0.50 3.12 8.41
CA ALA A 17 -0.03 2.81 7.06
C ALA A 17 -1.04 1.94 6.26
N THR A 18 -1.78 1.06 6.93
CA THR A 18 -2.76 0.15 6.29
C THR A 18 -4.09 0.83 6.00
N LEU A 19 -4.49 1.83 6.79
CA LEU A 19 -5.73 2.58 6.58
C LEU A 19 -5.66 3.56 5.39
N MET A 20 -4.47 4.04 5.03
CA MET A 20 -4.31 5.05 3.96
C MET A 20 -4.27 4.45 2.54
N LEU A 21 -3.96 3.16 2.39
CA LEU A 21 -4.01 2.44 1.11
C LEU A 21 -5.42 1.92 0.75
N GLY A 22 -6.38 1.97 1.70
CA GLY A 22 -7.79 1.62 1.48
C GLY A 22 -8.69 2.78 1.04
N GLY A 23 -8.12 3.97 0.83
CA GLY A 23 -8.84 5.22 0.54
C GLY A 23 -9.23 5.44 -0.92
N CYS A 24 -9.53 4.40 -1.69
CA CYS A 24 -10.30 4.53 -2.94
C CYS A 24 -11.69 3.96 -2.71
N ALA A 25 -12.41 4.53 -1.73
CA ALA A 25 -13.84 4.33 -1.62
C ALA A 25 -14.50 5.06 -2.79
N ALA A 26 -14.90 4.30 -3.81
CA ALA A 26 -15.90 4.75 -4.76
C ALA A 26 -17.07 5.40 -3.99
N PRO A 27 -17.58 6.57 -4.42
CA PRO A 27 -18.66 7.23 -3.70
C PRO A 27 -19.85 6.28 -3.56
N ALA A 28 -20.34 6.15 -2.33
CA ALA A 28 -21.50 5.34 -1.98
C ALA A 28 -22.70 5.77 -2.83
N PRO A 29 -23.48 4.83 -3.41
CA PRO A 29 -24.73 5.19 -4.05
C PRO A 29 -25.70 5.72 -3.00
N GLU A 30 -26.18 6.95 -3.22
CA GLU A 30 -27.21 7.58 -2.41
C GLU A 30 -28.50 6.73 -2.37
N ALA A 31 -29.19 6.83 -1.22
CA ALA A 31 -30.32 6.02 -0.84
C ALA A 31 -31.49 6.09 -1.84
N THR A 32 -32.01 4.91 -2.18
CA THR A 32 -33.29 4.67 -2.86
C THR A 32 -34.47 5.22 -2.05
N PRO A 33 -35.44 5.88 -2.69
CA PRO A 33 -36.84 5.75 -2.32
C PRO A 33 -37.54 4.76 -3.27
N SER A 34 -38.13 3.72 -2.70
CA SER A 34 -39.11 2.83 -3.36
C SER A 34 -40.46 3.55 -3.42
N PRO A 35 -41.29 3.40 -4.49
CA PRO A 35 -42.14 2.22 -4.58
C PRO A 35 -42.43 1.67 -6.00
N SER A 36 -42.66 0.34 -6.03
CA SER A 36 -43.73 -0.40 -6.75
C SER A 36 -44.10 -0.07 -8.21
N ALA A 37 -43.77 -0.98 -9.13
CA ALA A 37 -44.73 -1.80 -9.92
C ALA A 37 -44.02 -2.45 -11.13
N THR A 38 -44.10 -3.78 -11.23
CA THR A 38 -43.72 -4.55 -12.43
C THR A 38 -44.78 -4.37 -13.52
N PRO A 39 -44.39 -4.11 -14.79
CA PRO A 39 -44.74 -5.09 -15.82
C PRO A 39 -43.66 -5.33 -16.89
N GLU A 40 -43.70 -6.58 -17.36
CA GLU A 40 -43.26 -7.22 -18.62
C GLU A 40 -42.12 -6.69 -19.51
N ALA A 41 -41.33 -7.66 -19.96
CA ALA A 41 -40.33 -7.57 -21.01
C ALA A 41 -40.96 -7.32 -22.39
N THR A 42 -40.38 -6.44 -23.22
CA THR A 42 -40.42 -6.56 -24.70
C THR A 42 -39.29 -5.75 -25.37
N ALA A 43 -38.68 -6.39 -26.36
CA ALA A 43 -37.90 -5.92 -27.52
C ALA A 43 -36.59 -5.13 -27.32
N THR A 44 -35.51 -5.77 -27.77
CA THR A 44 -34.27 -5.17 -28.28
C THR A 44 -34.54 -4.24 -29.46
N PRO A 45 -33.96 -3.02 -29.47
CA PRO A 45 -33.50 -2.37 -30.68
C PRO A 45 -31.97 -2.36 -30.72
N GLN A 46 -31.40 -2.68 -31.87
CA GLN A 46 -29.96 -2.57 -32.14
C GLN A 46 -29.62 -1.15 -32.61
N ALA A 47 -28.43 -0.72 -32.18
CA ALA A 47 -27.49 0.22 -32.81
C ALA A 47 -27.61 1.74 -32.58
N THR A 48 -26.42 2.30 -32.32
CA THR A 48 -25.88 3.62 -32.70
C THR A 48 -26.02 4.78 -31.71
N ALA A 49 -24.94 5.05 -30.97
CA ALA A 49 -24.11 6.27 -31.13
C ALA A 49 -22.96 6.23 -30.11
N THR A 50 -21.74 6.18 -30.64
CA THR A 50 -20.49 6.39 -29.92
C THR A 50 -20.52 7.77 -29.23
N PRO A 51 -20.30 7.89 -27.91
CA PRO A 51 -19.92 9.17 -27.34
C PRO A 51 -18.47 9.45 -27.76
N GLN A 52 -18.32 10.27 -28.79
CA GLN A 52 -17.05 10.93 -29.08
C GLN A 52 -16.89 12.03 -28.02
N ALA A 53 -16.12 11.73 -26.96
CA ALA A 53 -15.62 12.73 -26.03
C ALA A 53 -14.11 12.89 -26.27
N SER A 54 -13.81 14.04 -26.89
CA SER A 54 -12.54 14.72 -27.05
C SER A 54 -11.26 13.94 -26.71
N ALA A 55 -10.55 13.56 -27.77
CA ALA A 55 -9.12 13.31 -27.71
C ALA A 55 -8.39 14.61 -27.28
N SER A 56 -8.17 14.78 -25.98
CA SER A 56 -7.03 15.57 -25.53
C SER A 56 -5.80 14.69 -25.71
N SER A 57 -5.04 14.99 -26.76
CA SER A 57 -3.90 14.22 -27.21
C SER A 57 -2.72 14.46 -26.27
N ALA A 58 -2.65 13.70 -25.18
CA ALA A 58 -1.36 13.40 -24.56
C ALA A 58 -0.85 12.11 -25.20
N ALA A 59 0.11 12.26 -26.11
CA ALA A 59 0.76 11.15 -26.80
C ALA A 59 1.39 10.18 -25.78
N GLY A 60 1.10 8.88 -25.86
CA GLY A 60 1.92 7.88 -25.20
C GLY A 60 1.29 6.51 -25.00
N ASP A 61 0.07 6.41 -24.47
CA ASP A 61 -0.43 5.15 -23.93
C ASP A 61 -1.84 4.83 -24.43
N ASP A 62 -2.01 3.66 -25.04
CA ASP A 62 -3.34 3.16 -25.36
C ASP A 62 -4.13 2.83 -24.07
N GLU A 63 -5.46 2.90 -24.14
CA GLU A 63 -6.38 2.61 -23.02
C GLU A 63 -6.11 1.24 -22.38
N THR A 64 -5.66 0.26 -23.18
CA THR A 64 -5.32 -1.09 -22.70
C THR A 64 -4.09 -1.07 -21.80
N SER A 65 -3.12 -0.22 -22.07
CA SER A 65 -1.89 -0.07 -21.29
C SER A 65 -2.13 0.67 -19.98
N LEU A 66 -3.01 1.67 -19.98
CA LEU A 66 -3.50 2.32 -18.76
C LEU A 66 -4.24 1.33 -17.85
N LEU A 67 -5.20 0.58 -18.40
CA LEU A 67 -5.95 -0.43 -17.65
C LEU A 67 -5.03 -1.54 -17.09
N ARG A 68 -4.03 -1.97 -17.86
CA ARG A 68 -3.04 -2.95 -17.40
C ARG A 68 -2.23 -2.40 -16.22
N TYR A 69 -1.75 -1.17 -16.31
CA TYR A 69 -0.98 -0.53 -15.25
C TYR A 69 -1.79 -0.39 -13.96
N ILE A 70 -3.04 0.07 -14.04
CA ILE A 70 -3.93 0.20 -12.87
C ILE A 70 -4.18 -1.15 -12.20
N ASN A 71 -4.43 -2.21 -12.99
CA ASN A 71 -4.62 -3.56 -12.45
C ASN A 71 -3.36 -4.10 -11.77
N ASP A 72 -2.18 -3.91 -12.39
CA ASP A 72 -0.90 -4.35 -11.84
C ASP A 72 -0.57 -3.60 -10.55
N MET A 73 -0.80 -2.28 -10.52
CA MET A 73 -0.65 -1.44 -9.33
C MET A 73 -1.53 -1.95 -8.19
N THR A 74 -2.81 -2.17 -8.47
CA THR A 74 -3.79 -2.63 -7.48
C THR A 74 -3.36 -3.97 -6.89
N SER A 75 -2.93 -4.91 -7.74
CA SER A 75 -2.46 -6.22 -7.28
C SER A 75 -1.22 -6.11 -6.38
N LYS A 76 -0.23 -5.31 -6.79
CA LYS A 76 1.02 -5.13 -6.03
C LYS A 76 0.81 -4.35 -4.74
N ALA A 77 -0.05 -3.33 -4.74
CA ALA A 77 -0.42 -2.59 -3.54
C ALA A 77 -1.11 -3.50 -2.52
N ASN A 78 -2.00 -4.40 -2.97
CA ASN A 78 -2.63 -5.39 -2.09
C ASN A 78 -1.63 -6.39 -1.51
N ALA A 79 -0.68 -6.86 -2.31
CA ALA A 79 0.40 -7.74 -1.83
C ALA A 79 1.27 -7.03 -0.77
N LEU A 80 1.71 -5.81 -1.06
CA LEU A 80 2.49 -4.98 -0.14
C LEU A 80 1.74 -4.70 1.17
N SER A 81 0.46 -4.34 1.08
CA SER A 81 -0.39 -4.10 2.26
C SER A 81 -0.51 -5.35 3.13
N THR A 82 -0.66 -6.52 2.50
CA THR A 82 -0.70 -7.82 3.19
C THR A 82 0.63 -8.11 3.89
N SER A 83 1.76 -7.98 3.19
CA SER A 83 3.08 -8.28 3.76
C SER A 83 3.50 -7.29 4.86
N MET A 84 3.18 -5.99 4.72
CA MET A 84 3.34 -5.00 5.81
C MET A 84 2.49 -5.37 7.04
N THR A 85 1.25 -5.80 6.84
CA THR A 85 0.37 -6.25 7.92
C THR A 85 0.94 -7.46 8.64
N ASP A 86 1.50 -8.42 7.90
CA ASP A 86 2.07 -9.63 8.47
C ASP A 86 3.35 -9.36 9.28
N VAL A 87 4.20 -8.43 8.82
CA VAL A 87 5.33 -7.92 9.62
C VAL A 87 4.80 -7.29 10.91
N GLY A 88 3.77 -6.44 10.82
CA GLY A 88 3.17 -5.80 11.98
C GLY A 88 2.58 -6.77 12.99
N LYS A 89 1.94 -7.85 12.53
CA LYS A 89 1.42 -8.93 13.39
C LYS A 89 2.55 -9.69 14.07
N ALA A 90 3.64 -9.99 13.36
CA ALA A 90 4.78 -10.70 13.94
C ALA A 90 5.41 -9.94 15.12
N PHE A 91 5.44 -8.61 15.06
CA PHE A 91 5.89 -7.76 16.18
C PHE A 91 4.96 -7.81 17.41
N GLN A 92 3.68 -8.20 17.28
CA GLN A 92 2.77 -8.30 18.43
C GLN A 92 3.16 -9.44 19.38
N ASN A 93 3.87 -10.45 18.89
CA ASN A 93 4.25 -11.64 19.65
C ASN A 93 5.64 -11.52 20.32
N LEU A 94 6.20 -10.30 20.44
CA LEU A 94 7.55 -10.07 20.99
C LEU A 94 7.76 -10.64 22.40
N ALA A 95 6.69 -10.80 23.20
CA ALA A 95 6.79 -11.40 24.53
C ALA A 95 7.26 -12.87 24.51
N GLU A 96 7.09 -13.56 23.38
CA GLU A 96 7.49 -14.95 23.13
C GLU A 96 8.72 -15.02 22.20
N ALA A 97 9.48 -13.93 22.09
CA ALA A 97 10.56 -13.83 21.12
C ALA A 97 11.72 -14.81 21.39
N ASP A 98 11.79 -15.82 20.54
CA ASP A 98 12.85 -16.81 20.44
C ASP A 98 13.45 -16.83 19.02
N GLU A 99 14.28 -17.83 18.73
CA GLU A 99 14.92 -17.99 17.42
C GLU A 99 13.90 -18.28 16.30
N ALA A 100 12.83 -19.02 16.60
CA ALA A 100 11.79 -19.31 15.63
C ALA A 100 10.97 -18.07 15.29
N TRP A 101 10.62 -17.26 16.31
CA TRP A 101 10.01 -15.95 16.12
C TRP A 101 10.90 -15.04 15.27
N ALA A 102 12.20 -14.97 15.58
CA ALA A 102 13.15 -14.13 14.84
C ALA A 102 13.24 -14.54 13.37
N GLN A 103 13.31 -15.84 13.09
CA GLN A 103 13.33 -16.34 11.72
C GLN A 103 12.04 -16.00 10.97
N ASP A 104 10.86 -16.25 11.58
CA ASP A 104 9.56 -15.96 10.97
C ASP A 104 9.40 -14.47 10.62
N ILE A 105 9.77 -13.57 11.53
CA ILE A 105 9.67 -12.12 11.26
C ILE A 105 10.67 -11.67 10.19
N LEU A 106 11.89 -12.22 10.15
CA LEU A 106 12.89 -11.90 9.13
C LEU A 106 12.45 -12.37 7.74
N ASP A 107 11.82 -13.54 7.64
CA ASP A 107 11.26 -14.06 6.39
C ASP A 107 10.08 -13.21 5.89
N LYS A 108 9.22 -12.73 6.80
CA LYS A 108 8.15 -11.78 6.47
C LYS A 108 8.69 -10.44 6.00
N ILE A 109 9.75 -9.93 6.65
CA ILE A 109 10.43 -8.70 6.25
C ILE A 109 11.00 -8.85 4.84
N GLU A 110 11.66 -9.97 4.52
CA GLU A 110 12.20 -10.20 3.17
C GLU A 110 11.10 -10.30 2.11
N THR A 111 9.99 -10.96 2.44
CA THR A 111 8.79 -11.00 1.58
C THR A 111 8.27 -9.58 1.32
N CYS A 112 8.12 -8.77 2.36
CA CYS A 112 7.66 -7.39 2.25
C CYS A 112 8.61 -6.52 1.42
N LYS A 113 9.93 -6.72 1.55
CA LYS A 113 10.93 -6.01 0.72
C LYS A 113 10.79 -6.38 -0.74
N LYS A 114 10.56 -7.66 -1.05
CA LYS A 114 10.32 -8.12 -2.42
C LYS A 114 9.07 -7.47 -3.01
N ASP A 115 8.01 -7.30 -2.23
CA ASP A 115 6.80 -6.59 -2.67
C ASP A 115 7.07 -5.10 -2.92
N CYS A 116 7.86 -4.44 -2.07
CA CYS A 116 8.32 -3.07 -2.30
C CYS A 116 9.11 -2.96 -3.61
N GLU A 117 10.06 -3.87 -3.86
CA GLU A 117 10.83 -3.93 -5.11
C GLU A 117 9.94 -4.16 -6.33
N ASN A 118 8.94 -5.04 -6.21
CA ASN A 118 7.97 -5.29 -7.28
C ASN A 118 7.13 -4.05 -7.62
N PHE A 119 6.84 -3.20 -6.63
CA PHE A 119 6.11 -1.95 -6.79
C PHE A 119 7.00 -0.85 -7.37
N LYS A 120 8.24 -0.75 -6.87
CA LYS A 120 9.27 0.19 -7.34
C LYS A 120 9.56 0.04 -8.83
N ASN A 121 9.71 -1.20 -9.30
CA ASN A 121 10.13 -1.54 -10.67
C ASN A 121 8.96 -1.66 -11.66
N MET A 122 7.78 -1.15 -11.33
CA MET A 122 6.65 -1.13 -12.25
C MET A 122 6.92 -0.26 -13.48
N GLN A 123 6.48 -0.72 -14.64
CA GLN A 123 6.52 0.08 -15.86
C GLN A 123 5.26 0.92 -15.96
N ALA A 124 5.44 2.23 -15.82
CA ALA A 124 4.35 3.18 -15.88
C ALA A 124 4.16 3.74 -17.30
N PRO A 125 2.90 3.91 -17.73
CA PRO A 125 2.50 4.83 -18.80
C PRO A 125 3.17 6.20 -18.66
N SER A 126 3.45 6.86 -19.78
CA SER A 126 4.07 8.20 -19.83
C SER A 126 3.29 9.22 -19.00
N ILE A 127 1.96 9.13 -19.00
CA ILE A 127 1.07 9.99 -18.19
C ILE A 127 1.25 9.80 -16.66
N PHE A 128 1.81 8.67 -16.23
CA PHE A 128 2.01 8.33 -14.81
C PHE A 128 3.49 8.25 -14.41
N GLN A 129 4.41 8.82 -15.20
CA GLN A 129 5.85 8.78 -14.85
C GLN A 129 6.15 9.46 -13.52
N GLU A 130 5.56 10.62 -13.25
CA GLU A 130 5.71 11.35 -11.99
C GLU A 130 5.16 10.53 -10.81
N THR A 131 3.96 9.98 -10.97
CA THR A 131 3.36 9.05 -9.99
C THR A 131 4.28 7.88 -9.69
N GLN A 132 4.82 7.22 -10.72
CA GLN A 132 5.70 6.07 -10.55
C GLN A 132 7.02 6.44 -9.87
N GLN A 133 7.56 7.63 -10.13
CA GLN A 133 8.74 8.12 -9.44
C GLN A 133 8.46 8.27 -7.93
N LEU A 134 7.37 8.94 -7.55
CA LEU A 134 6.99 9.12 -6.15
C LEU A 134 6.73 7.78 -5.46
N TYR A 135 6.08 6.85 -6.15
CA TYR A 135 5.87 5.49 -5.67
C TYR A 135 7.16 4.68 -5.52
N SER A 136 8.13 4.89 -6.40
CA SER A 136 9.47 4.31 -6.28
C SER A 136 10.20 4.85 -5.05
N GLU A 137 10.18 6.17 -4.85
CA GLU A 137 10.78 6.83 -3.68
C GLU A 137 10.12 6.37 -2.36
N ALA A 138 8.79 6.24 -2.35
CA ALA A 138 8.05 5.67 -1.22
C ALA A 138 8.49 4.23 -0.91
N ALA A 139 8.61 3.38 -1.93
CA ALA A 139 9.05 2.00 -1.78
C ALA A 139 10.49 1.89 -1.24
N GLU A 140 11.39 2.80 -1.63
CA GLU A 140 12.75 2.86 -1.09
C GLU A 140 12.76 3.19 0.42
N LYS A 141 11.91 4.13 0.84
CA LYS A 141 11.74 4.46 2.27
C LYS A 141 11.18 3.28 3.06
N PHE A 142 10.21 2.56 2.50
CA PHE A 142 9.68 1.33 3.10
C PHE A 142 10.75 0.24 3.22
N ILE A 143 11.58 0.04 2.20
CA ILE A 143 12.71 -0.90 2.25
C ILE A 143 13.71 -0.49 3.32
N ALA A 144 14.01 0.80 3.45
CA ALA A 144 14.89 1.31 4.50
C ALA A 144 14.32 1.03 5.90
N ALA A 145 13.01 1.24 6.10
CA ALA A 145 12.33 0.90 7.36
C ALA A 145 12.39 -0.60 7.66
N LEU A 146 12.16 -1.46 6.66
CA LEU A 146 12.25 -2.90 6.78
C LEU A 146 13.68 -3.37 7.14
N ASN A 147 14.70 -2.68 6.66
CA ASN A 147 16.09 -2.93 7.07
C ASN A 147 16.32 -2.53 8.53
N GLN A 148 15.76 -1.39 8.99
CA GLN A 148 15.83 -1.01 10.41
C GLN A 148 15.18 -2.06 11.32
N TYR A 149 14.02 -2.60 10.92
CA TYR A 149 13.40 -3.71 11.65
C TYR A 149 14.29 -4.95 11.70
N ARG A 150 14.84 -5.38 10.57
CA ARG A 150 15.77 -6.52 10.50
C ARG A 150 16.96 -6.33 11.44
N ASP A 151 17.61 -5.17 11.36
CA ASP A 151 18.80 -4.88 12.15
C ASP A 151 18.46 -4.85 13.65
N GLY A 152 17.32 -4.25 14.01
CA GLY A 152 16.79 -4.26 15.36
C GLY A 152 16.49 -5.66 15.90
N ILE A 153 15.88 -6.54 15.08
CA ILE A 153 15.61 -7.93 15.45
C ILE A 153 16.93 -8.68 15.70
N ASN A 154 17.91 -8.55 14.80
CA ASN A 154 19.20 -9.22 14.94
C ASN A 154 19.98 -8.75 16.18
N ASP A 155 20.00 -7.44 16.44
CA ASP A 155 20.65 -6.89 17.64
C ASP A 155 19.89 -7.29 18.91
N TYR A 156 18.56 -7.29 18.90
CA TYR A 156 17.75 -7.79 20.01
C TYR A 156 18.02 -9.27 20.29
N MET A 157 18.12 -10.11 19.27
CA MET A 157 18.39 -11.53 19.46
C MET A 157 19.77 -11.79 20.07
N SER A 158 20.74 -10.92 19.78
CA SER A 158 22.11 -11.01 20.31
C SER A 158 22.26 -10.42 21.71
N SER A 159 21.63 -9.27 21.97
CA SER A 159 21.81 -8.49 23.20
C SER A 159 20.70 -8.67 24.23
N LYS A 160 19.51 -9.07 23.78
CA LYS A 160 18.23 -9.05 24.53
C LYS A 160 17.88 -7.67 25.10
N ASP A 161 18.46 -6.59 24.54
CA ASP A 161 18.17 -5.22 24.93
C ASP A 161 16.96 -4.67 24.16
N VAL A 162 15.83 -4.58 24.86
CA VAL A 162 14.58 -4.06 24.30
C VAL A 162 14.69 -2.57 23.95
N ASN A 163 15.51 -1.78 24.65
CA ASN A 163 15.60 -0.35 24.36
C ASN A 163 16.23 -0.11 23.00
N LYS A 164 17.27 -0.88 22.65
CA LYS A 164 17.86 -0.81 21.31
C LYS A 164 16.87 -1.21 20.22
N LEU A 165 16.11 -2.28 20.43
CA LEU A 165 15.05 -2.68 19.51
C LEU A 165 14.04 -1.54 19.29
N VAL A 166 13.67 -0.82 20.36
CA VAL A 166 12.78 0.34 20.27
C VAL A 166 13.40 1.48 19.46
N ASP A 167 14.70 1.75 19.60
CA ASP A 167 15.38 2.78 18.79
C ASP A 167 15.35 2.45 17.29
N TYR A 168 15.59 1.18 16.93
CA TYR A 168 15.46 0.71 15.54
C TYR A 168 14.02 0.82 15.02
N VAL A 169 13.05 0.39 15.82
CA VAL A 169 11.63 0.49 15.44
C VAL A 169 11.17 1.94 15.30
N THR A 170 11.68 2.84 16.14
CA THR A 170 11.37 4.28 16.03
C THR A 170 11.87 4.85 14.70
N GLN A 171 13.12 4.57 14.36
CA GLN A 171 13.69 4.95 13.06
C GLN A 171 12.94 4.34 11.88
N ALA A 172 12.53 3.07 12.00
CA ALA A 172 11.72 2.40 10.99
C ALA A 172 10.36 3.10 10.80
N ASN A 173 9.69 3.48 11.89
CA ASN A 173 8.40 4.16 11.84
C ASN A 173 8.48 5.54 11.19
N ASP A 174 9.55 6.31 11.46
CA ASP A 174 9.75 7.61 10.81
C ASP A 174 9.88 7.45 9.29
N LEU A 175 10.63 6.44 8.85
CA LEU A 175 10.77 6.09 7.43
C LEU A 175 9.46 5.58 6.81
N LEU A 176 8.67 4.79 7.54
CA LEU A 176 7.34 4.36 7.09
C LEU A 176 6.38 5.55 6.94
N LEU A 177 6.44 6.51 7.85
CA LEU A 177 5.59 7.70 7.80
C LEU A 177 5.96 8.58 6.60
N ASP A 178 7.26 8.84 6.40
CA ASP A 178 7.77 9.60 5.26
C ASP A 178 7.44 8.89 3.92
N GLY A 179 7.63 7.57 3.84
CA GLY A 179 7.23 6.78 2.67
C GLY A 179 5.72 6.85 2.41
N SER A 180 4.90 6.81 3.47
CA SER A 180 3.43 6.91 3.35
C SER A 180 2.99 8.30 2.88
N GLN A 181 3.68 9.36 3.30
CA GLN A 181 3.43 10.71 2.79
C GLN A 181 3.80 10.83 1.31
N THR A 182 4.96 10.30 0.92
CA THR A 182 5.42 10.29 -0.48
C THR A 182 4.44 9.51 -1.38
N MET A 183 3.87 8.41 -0.88
CA MET A 183 2.83 7.67 -1.58
C MET A 183 1.52 8.46 -1.72
N GLN A 184 1.14 9.29 -0.75
CA GLN A 184 -0.01 10.18 -0.90
C GLN A 184 0.23 11.26 -1.96
N GLU A 185 1.44 11.81 -2.02
CA GLU A 185 1.84 12.75 -3.07
C GLU A 185 1.76 12.09 -4.46
N GLY A 186 2.22 10.83 -4.58
CA GLY A 186 2.09 10.05 -5.82
C GLY A 186 0.63 9.83 -6.24
N ALA A 187 -0.27 9.55 -5.28
CA ALA A 187 -1.69 9.40 -5.55
C ALA A 187 -2.33 10.72 -6.01
N GLN A 188 -1.91 11.85 -5.44
CA GLN A 188 -2.34 13.18 -5.88
C GLN A 188 -1.87 13.47 -7.31
N ALA A 189 -0.59 13.21 -7.61
CA ALA A 189 -0.04 13.37 -8.96
C ALA A 189 -0.80 12.52 -10.00
N MET A 190 -1.19 11.29 -9.64
CA MET A 190 -2.00 10.43 -10.51
C MET A 190 -3.36 11.07 -10.81
N GLN A 191 -4.04 11.60 -9.79
CA GLN A 191 -5.34 12.26 -9.96
C GLN A 191 -5.25 13.51 -10.83
N ASP A 192 -4.16 14.27 -10.71
CA ASP A 192 -3.95 15.48 -11.50
C ASP A 192 -3.62 15.16 -12.95
N ALA A 193 -2.94 14.04 -13.22
CA ALA A 193 -2.59 13.60 -14.57
C ALA A 193 -3.80 13.16 -15.41
N VAL A 194 -4.91 12.76 -14.79
CA VAL A 194 -6.14 12.30 -15.48
C VAL A 194 -7.24 13.36 -15.59
N LYS A 195 -6.99 14.59 -15.12
CA LYS A 195 -7.90 15.74 -15.25
C LYS A 195 -7.70 16.44 -16.59
#